data_AF-E2G4I9-F1
#
_entry.id   AF-E2G4I9-F1
#
_cell.length_a   1.000
_cell.length_b   1.000
_cell.length_c   1.000
_cell.angle_alpha   90.00
_cell.angle_beta   90.00
_cell.angle_gamma   90.00
#
_symmetry.space_group_name_H-M   'P 1'
#
loop_
_entity.id
_entity.type
_entity.pdbx_description
1 polymer ?
#
loop_
_entity_poly.entity_id
_entity_poly.type
_entity_poly.pdbx_seq_one_letter_code
_entity_poly.pdbx_strand_id
1 'polypeptide(L)'
;PVIGMGTSSYPRADPETAKAAILEAIRAGYRHFDTAFAYGSEQDLGEAIAEALRLGLINSRDELFITTKLWASSAEKDLVVPSIKASLRNLQLEYIDMYIIHWPFKLGKEVKSMPVERDLVQPLDLKSVWEAMVECKKLGLARGIGVSNFTCSMLEELLSFAEIPPAVNQLEMNPAWQLKKLRDFCKAKGIHVTAYSPLGAARTKWGDNRVLGSDVIEEIALARGKTTAQISSRWVYEQGVSIV
;
A
#
# COMPACT_ATOMS: atom_id res chain seq x y z
N PRO A 1 -4.17 10.46 -6.12
CA PRO A 1 -4.54 11.29 -4.94
C PRO A 1 -3.46 11.20 -3.85
N VAL A 2 -3.12 12.31 -3.19
CA VAL A 2 -2.01 12.35 -2.21
C VAL A 2 -2.37 11.72 -0.85
N ILE A 3 -3.64 11.67 -0.50
CA ILE A 3 -4.14 11.00 0.71
C ILE A 3 -5.03 9.84 0.25
N GLY A 4 -4.79 8.66 0.80
CA GLY A 4 -5.60 7.47 0.65
C GLY A 4 -5.93 6.82 1.99
N MET A 5 -6.86 5.87 1.94
CA MET A 5 -7.31 5.08 3.07
C MET A 5 -6.67 3.70 2.99
N GLY A 6 -5.76 3.37 3.90
CA GLY A 6 -5.31 1.99 4.10
C GLY A 6 -6.43 1.12 4.69
N THR A 7 -6.53 -0.13 4.23
CA THR A 7 -7.57 -1.08 4.67
C THR A 7 -7.02 -2.23 5.52
N SER A 8 -5.76 -2.14 5.96
CA SER A 8 -5.23 -3.06 6.97
C SER A 8 -5.76 -2.68 8.36
N SER A 9 -6.17 -3.66 9.16
CA SER A 9 -6.62 -3.42 10.53
C SER A 9 -6.11 -4.48 11.50
N TYR A 10 -5.94 -4.11 12.77
CA TYR A 10 -5.53 -5.02 13.83
C TYR A 10 -6.27 -4.74 15.14
N PRO A 11 -7.02 -5.72 15.70
CA PRO A 11 -7.47 -6.95 15.04
C PRO A 11 -8.20 -6.70 13.71
N ARG A 12 -8.39 -7.74 12.91
CA ARG A 12 -9.17 -7.59 11.66
C ARG A 12 -10.58 -7.10 12.03
N ALA A 13 -11.02 -6.02 11.41
CA ALA A 13 -12.40 -5.54 11.53
C ALA A 13 -13.33 -6.57 10.92
N ASP A 14 -14.54 -6.70 11.46
CA ASP A 14 -15.57 -7.48 10.79
C ASP A 14 -15.94 -6.83 9.42
N PRO A 15 -16.45 -7.61 8.47
CA PRO A 15 -16.77 -7.12 7.12
C PRO A 15 -17.70 -5.91 7.09
N GLU A 16 -18.70 -5.84 7.98
CA GLU A 16 -19.67 -4.74 8.00
C GLU A 16 -19.01 -3.44 8.45
N THR A 17 -18.21 -3.49 9.52
CA THR A 17 -17.43 -2.34 10.01
C THR A 17 -16.42 -1.88 8.95
N ALA A 18 -15.71 -2.81 8.30
CA ALA A 18 -14.74 -2.47 7.26
C ALA A 18 -15.41 -1.76 6.07
N LYS A 19 -16.52 -2.33 5.58
CA LYS A 19 -17.30 -1.76 4.48
C LYS A 19 -17.86 -0.38 4.84
N ALA A 20 -18.41 -0.22 6.04
CA ALA A 20 -18.95 1.06 6.52
C ALA A 20 -17.87 2.14 6.57
N ALA A 21 -16.68 1.83 7.10
CA ALA A 21 -15.56 2.76 7.15
C ALA A 21 -15.12 3.22 5.75
N ILE A 22 -15.12 2.31 4.77
CA ILE A 22 -14.77 2.63 3.38
C ILE A 22 -15.83 3.54 2.74
N LEU A 23 -17.12 3.26 2.94
CA LEU A 23 -18.21 4.11 2.44
C LEU A 23 -18.13 5.53 3.04
N GLU A 24 -17.89 5.64 4.35
CA GLU A 24 -17.71 6.94 5.00
C GLU A 24 -16.45 7.66 4.50
N ALA A 25 -15.35 6.96 4.22
CA ALA A 25 -14.19 7.55 3.57
C ALA A 25 -14.55 8.13 2.19
N ILE A 26 -15.33 7.42 1.37
CA ILE A 26 -15.80 7.92 0.07
C ILE A 26 -16.66 9.18 0.24
N ARG A 27 -17.60 9.20 1.22
CA ARG A 27 -18.42 10.37 1.56
C ARG A 27 -17.58 11.57 2.00
N ALA A 28 -16.53 11.32 2.77
CA ALA A 28 -15.59 12.34 3.22
C ALA A 28 -14.67 12.87 2.09
N GLY A 29 -14.72 12.26 0.89
CA GLY A 29 -13.97 12.70 -0.29
C GLY A 29 -12.73 11.87 -0.60
N TYR A 30 -12.49 10.75 0.10
CA TYR A 30 -11.41 9.85 -0.28
C TYR A 30 -11.68 9.24 -1.66
N ARG A 31 -10.62 9.19 -2.46
CA ARG A 31 -10.61 8.60 -3.80
C ARG A 31 -9.43 7.65 -3.99
N HIS A 32 -8.58 7.46 -2.98
CA HIS A 32 -7.48 6.50 -3.03
C HIS A 32 -7.67 5.50 -1.90
N PHE A 33 -7.65 4.21 -2.25
CA PHE A 33 -7.76 3.10 -1.30
C PHE A 33 -6.59 2.13 -1.50
N ASP A 34 -5.93 1.79 -0.40
CA ASP A 34 -4.81 0.86 -0.38
C ASP A 34 -5.19 -0.41 0.38
N THR A 35 -5.26 -1.52 -0.35
CA THR A 35 -5.51 -2.85 0.18
C THR A 35 -4.36 -3.79 -0.16
N ALA A 36 -4.47 -5.07 0.19
CA ALA A 36 -3.57 -6.12 -0.25
C ALA A 36 -4.30 -7.45 -0.18
N PHE A 37 -3.89 -8.41 -1.01
CA PHE A 37 -4.37 -9.80 -0.90
C PHE A 37 -4.25 -10.34 0.53
N ALA A 38 -3.13 -10.03 1.20
CA ALA A 38 -2.84 -10.51 2.56
C ALA A 38 -3.70 -9.88 3.66
N TYR A 39 -4.39 -8.76 3.40
CA TYR A 39 -5.19 -8.09 4.43
C TYR A 39 -6.56 -8.74 4.63
N GLY A 40 -7.03 -9.49 3.63
CA GLY A 40 -8.38 -10.04 3.61
C GLY A 40 -9.49 -8.99 3.39
N SER A 41 -9.13 -7.72 3.19
CA SER A 41 -10.06 -6.58 3.03
C SER A 41 -10.45 -6.29 1.58
N GLU A 42 -9.95 -7.05 0.60
CA GLU A 42 -10.25 -6.83 -0.83
C GLU A 42 -11.74 -6.99 -1.15
N GLN A 43 -12.39 -8.00 -0.56
CA GLN A 43 -13.83 -8.21 -0.75
C GLN A 43 -14.65 -7.07 -0.13
N ASP A 44 -14.34 -6.71 1.12
CA ASP A 44 -15.00 -5.62 1.84
C ASP A 44 -14.91 -4.29 1.06
N LEU A 45 -13.75 -4.01 0.46
CA LEU A 45 -13.54 -2.85 -0.41
C LEU A 45 -14.32 -2.95 -1.72
N GLY A 46 -14.33 -4.10 -2.38
CA GLY A 46 -15.11 -4.30 -3.61
C GLY A 46 -16.61 -4.06 -3.41
N GLU A 47 -17.15 -4.62 -2.33
CA GLU A 47 -18.57 -4.44 -1.96
C GLU A 47 -18.89 -2.99 -1.60
N ALA A 48 -17.99 -2.29 -0.90
CA ALA A 48 -18.15 -0.86 -0.59
C ALA A 48 -18.14 0.01 -1.87
N ILE A 49 -17.29 -0.30 -2.85
CA ILE A 49 -17.24 0.43 -4.13
C ILE A 49 -18.52 0.22 -4.93
N ALA A 50 -19.00 -1.03 -5.04
CA ALA A 50 -20.26 -1.34 -5.72
C ALA A 50 -21.44 -0.61 -5.07
N GLU A 51 -21.47 -0.56 -3.74
CA GLU A 51 -22.50 0.18 -3.01
C GLU A 51 -22.36 1.71 -3.20
N ALA A 52 -21.15 2.25 -3.19
CA ALA A 52 -20.90 3.66 -3.44
C ALA A 52 -21.39 4.12 -4.82
N LEU A 53 -21.21 3.29 -5.85
CA LEU A 53 -21.76 3.51 -7.19
C LEU A 53 -23.29 3.48 -7.18
N ARG A 54 -23.88 2.45 -6.55
CA ARG A 54 -25.34 2.30 -6.45
C ARG A 54 -26.00 3.49 -5.71
N LEU A 55 -25.33 4.01 -4.68
CA LEU A 55 -25.78 5.16 -3.90
C LEU A 55 -25.44 6.51 -4.53
N GLY A 56 -24.69 6.55 -5.64
CA GLY A 56 -24.26 7.78 -6.30
C GLY A 56 -23.24 8.61 -5.49
N LEU A 57 -22.47 7.97 -4.60
CA LEU A 57 -21.38 8.64 -3.86
C LEU A 57 -20.15 8.90 -4.76
N ILE A 58 -20.05 8.12 -5.83
CA ILE A 58 -19.15 8.28 -6.96
C ILE A 58 -19.96 7.99 -8.22
N ASN A 59 -19.66 8.68 -9.32
CA ASN A 59 -20.38 8.49 -10.58
C ASN A 59 -19.87 7.26 -11.34
N SER A 60 -18.60 6.92 -11.13
CA SER A 60 -17.92 5.89 -11.90
C SER A 60 -16.67 5.36 -11.20
N ARG A 61 -16.22 4.16 -11.60
CA ARG A 61 -15.05 3.48 -11.01
C ARG A 61 -13.75 4.27 -11.21
N ASP A 62 -13.62 5.02 -12.30
CA ASP A 62 -12.44 5.84 -12.62
C ASP A 62 -12.25 7.06 -11.70
N GLU A 63 -13.25 7.42 -10.88
CA GLU A 63 -13.02 8.37 -9.79
C GLU A 63 -12.07 7.82 -8.71
N LEU A 64 -11.94 6.49 -8.62
CA LEU A 64 -11.13 5.84 -7.60
C LEU A 64 -9.76 5.43 -8.10
N PHE A 65 -8.79 5.51 -7.20
CA PHE A 65 -7.45 4.96 -7.34
C PHE A 65 -7.29 3.80 -6.35
N ILE A 66 -7.25 2.57 -6.85
CA ILE A 66 -7.17 1.37 -6.02
C ILE A 66 -5.78 0.75 -6.14
N THR A 67 -5.14 0.54 -4.99
CA THR A 67 -3.85 -0.16 -4.86
C THR A 67 -4.07 -1.53 -4.23
N THR A 68 -3.52 -2.60 -4.82
CA THR A 68 -3.38 -3.90 -4.16
C THR A 68 -1.98 -4.48 -4.37
N LYS A 69 -1.65 -5.57 -3.69
CA LYS A 69 -0.28 -6.06 -3.54
C LYS A 69 -0.14 -7.55 -3.79
N LEU A 70 0.89 -7.93 -4.54
CA LEU A 70 1.34 -9.31 -4.72
C LEU A 70 1.92 -9.82 -3.41
N TRP A 71 1.29 -10.83 -2.81
CA TRP A 71 1.77 -11.42 -1.57
C TRP A 71 3.00 -12.30 -1.77
N ALA A 72 3.86 -12.37 -0.75
CA ALA A 72 5.15 -13.04 -0.81
C ALA A 72 5.08 -14.55 -1.12
N SER A 73 3.98 -15.23 -0.78
CA SER A 73 3.79 -16.66 -1.15
C SER A 73 3.38 -16.87 -2.62
N SER A 74 3.11 -15.79 -3.35
CA SER A 74 2.84 -15.79 -4.79
C SER A 74 3.90 -15.03 -5.59
N ALA A 75 5.01 -14.65 -4.96
CA ALA A 75 6.10 -13.92 -5.58
C ALA A 75 6.98 -14.85 -6.45
N GLU A 76 6.37 -15.39 -7.51
CA GLU A 76 6.94 -16.30 -8.49
C GLU A 76 6.31 -16.01 -9.85
N LYS A 77 7.12 -16.05 -10.92
CA LYS A 77 6.74 -15.59 -12.27
C LYS A 77 5.35 -16.04 -12.72
N ASP A 78 5.09 -17.34 -12.63
CA ASP A 78 3.85 -17.95 -13.13
C ASP A 78 2.63 -17.71 -12.22
N LEU A 79 2.85 -17.20 -11.01
CA LEU A 79 1.78 -16.91 -10.04
C LEU A 79 1.35 -15.45 -10.04
N VAL A 80 2.16 -14.52 -10.55
CA VAL A 80 1.87 -13.08 -10.51
C VAL A 80 0.55 -12.74 -11.23
N VAL A 81 0.37 -13.19 -12.48
CA VAL A 81 -0.84 -12.91 -13.27
C VAL A 81 -2.09 -13.59 -12.66
N PRO A 82 -2.05 -14.87 -12.24
CA PRO A 82 -3.15 -15.46 -11.46
C PRO A 82 -3.50 -14.70 -10.19
N SER A 83 -2.50 -14.18 -9.45
CA SER A 83 -2.71 -13.47 -8.20
C SER A 83 -3.43 -12.13 -8.39
N ILE A 84 -3.04 -11.31 -9.37
CA ILE A 84 -3.80 -10.07 -9.63
C ILE A 84 -5.22 -10.38 -10.12
N LYS A 85 -5.42 -11.44 -10.90
CA LYS A 85 -6.77 -11.88 -11.31
C LYS A 85 -7.62 -12.31 -10.12
N ALA A 86 -7.02 -12.92 -9.09
CA ALA A 86 -7.71 -13.23 -7.85
C ALA A 86 -8.11 -11.96 -7.09
N SER A 87 -7.19 -11.00 -6.95
CA SER A 87 -7.47 -9.70 -6.36
C SER A 87 -8.60 -8.95 -7.10
N LEU A 88 -8.58 -8.94 -8.43
CA LEU A 88 -9.65 -8.35 -9.25
C LEU A 88 -11.01 -8.99 -9.00
N ARG A 89 -11.07 -10.33 -8.85
CA ARG A 89 -12.31 -11.02 -8.49
C ARG A 89 -12.80 -10.64 -7.10
N ASN A 90 -11.91 -10.61 -6.10
CA ASN A 90 -12.26 -10.21 -4.73
C ASN A 90 -12.81 -8.78 -4.71
N LEU A 91 -12.12 -7.86 -5.41
CA LEU A 91 -12.49 -6.45 -5.51
C LEU A 91 -13.71 -6.21 -6.42
N GLN A 92 -14.13 -7.20 -7.22
CA GLN A 92 -15.16 -7.05 -8.25
C GLN A 92 -14.83 -5.94 -9.26
N LEU A 93 -13.56 -5.88 -9.69
CA LEU A 93 -13.04 -4.87 -10.61
C LEU A 93 -12.46 -5.49 -11.88
N GLU A 94 -12.40 -4.69 -12.93
CA GLU A 94 -11.78 -5.08 -14.21
C GLU A 94 -10.29 -4.71 -14.27
N TYR A 95 -9.86 -3.68 -13.53
CA TYR A 95 -8.46 -3.25 -13.44
C TYR A 95 -8.12 -2.68 -12.05
N ILE A 96 -6.83 -2.72 -11.73
CA ILE A 96 -6.21 -2.07 -10.56
C ILE A 96 -5.44 -0.83 -11.02
N ASP A 97 -5.48 0.25 -10.25
CA ASP A 97 -4.73 1.47 -10.60
C ASP A 97 -3.24 1.30 -10.31
N MET A 98 -2.89 0.66 -9.20
CA MET A 98 -1.51 0.36 -8.82
C MET A 98 -1.37 -1.06 -8.26
N TYR A 99 -0.56 -1.90 -8.90
CA TYR A 99 -0.24 -3.24 -8.39
C TYR A 99 1.23 -3.32 -7.97
N ILE A 100 1.49 -3.65 -6.70
CA ILE A 100 2.86 -3.61 -6.16
C ILE A 100 3.34 -4.94 -5.59
N ILE A 101 4.63 -5.22 -5.69
CA ILE A 101 5.27 -6.32 -4.94
C ILE A 101 5.25 -5.94 -3.45
N HIS A 102 4.59 -6.73 -2.60
CA HIS A 102 4.37 -6.36 -1.19
C HIS A 102 5.66 -6.41 -0.35
N TRP A 103 6.53 -7.37 -0.61
CA TRP A 103 7.79 -7.57 0.12
C TRP A 103 8.91 -8.03 -0.82
N PRO A 104 10.17 -7.65 -0.58
CA PRO A 104 11.34 -8.03 -1.39
C PRO A 104 11.84 -9.45 -1.09
N PHE A 105 10.93 -10.39 -0.79
CA PHE A 105 11.25 -11.77 -0.49
C PHE A 105 10.10 -12.70 -0.90
N LYS A 106 10.42 -13.98 -1.05
CA LYS A 106 9.43 -15.05 -1.30
C LYS A 106 9.19 -15.81 0.00
N LEU A 107 7.95 -16.22 0.23
CA LEU A 107 7.58 -17.14 1.31
C LEU A 107 7.21 -18.50 0.73
N GLY A 108 7.58 -19.58 1.42
CA GLY A 108 7.10 -20.92 1.11
C GLY A 108 5.57 -21.04 1.25
N LYS A 109 4.96 -21.97 0.51
CA LYS A 109 3.49 -22.20 0.53
C LYS A 109 3.01 -22.76 1.87
N GLU A 110 3.92 -23.34 2.63
CA GLU A 110 3.72 -23.89 3.97
C GLU A 110 3.56 -22.82 5.05
N VAL A 111 3.91 -21.57 4.78
CA VAL A 111 3.78 -20.46 5.73
C VAL A 111 2.31 -20.07 5.88
N LYS A 112 1.73 -20.38 7.05
CA LYS A 112 0.30 -20.16 7.35
C LYS A 112 0.02 -19.02 8.34
N SER A 113 1.05 -18.50 9.01
CA SER A 113 0.91 -17.46 10.02
C SER A 113 2.14 -16.55 10.09
N MET A 114 1.96 -15.40 10.74
CA MET A 114 3.02 -14.44 11.04
C MET A 114 3.20 -14.34 12.57
N PRO A 115 4.42 -14.22 13.12
CA PRO A 115 5.69 -14.05 12.41
C PRO A 115 6.17 -15.34 11.71
N VAL A 116 7.00 -15.16 10.69
CA VAL A 116 7.60 -16.27 9.93
C VAL A 116 9.01 -16.52 10.45
N GLU A 117 9.34 -17.79 10.66
CA GLU A 117 10.72 -18.21 10.94
C GLU A 117 11.64 -17.83 9.78
N ARG A 118 12.84 -17.33 10.08
CA ARG A 118 13.77 -16.81 9.07
C ARG A 118 14.08 -17.82 7.97
N ASP A 119 14.18 -19.11 8.31
CA ASP A 119 14.52 -20.19 7.38
C ASP A 119 13.44 -20.46 6.33
N LEU A 120 12.22 -19.96 6.54
CA LEU A 120 11.10 -20.07 5.59
C LEU A 120 11.03 -18.85 4.63
N VAL A 121 11.93 -17.88 4.80
CA VAL A 121 12.07 -16.72 3.92
C VAL A 121 13.10 -17.03 2.83
N GLN A 122 12.66 -16.97 1.58
CA GLN A 122 13.48 -17.28 0.42
C GLN A 122 13.84 -16.01 -0.36
N PRO A 123 15.00 -15.99 -1.05
CA PRO A 123 15.33 -14.93 -1.98
C PRO A 123 14.24 -14.78 -3.04
N LEU A 124 13.92 -13.53 -3.36
CA LEU A 124 13.02 -13.21 -4.46
C LEU A 124 13.79 -13.29 -5.78
N ASP A 125 13.33 -14.08 -6.75
CA ASP A 125 13.75 -13.92 -8.14
C ASP A 125 13.10 -12.65 -8.71
N LEU A 126 13.70 -11.51 -8.38
CA LEU A 126 13.13 -10.19 -8.63
C LEU A 126 12.96 -9.92 -10.12
N LYS A 127 13.90 -10.38 -10.95
CA LYS A 127 13.81 -10.20 -12.40
C LYS A 127 12.61 -10.91 -12.99
N SER A 128 12.47 -12.21 -12.71
CA SER A 128 11.37 -13.01 -13.24
C SER A 128 10.00 -12.53 -12.73
N VAL A 129 9.91 -12.12 -11.46
CA VAL A 129 8.69 -11.56 -10.89
C VAL A 129 8.37 -10.20 -11.51
N TRP A 130 9.36 -9.32 -11.70
CA TRP A 130 9.14 -8.02 -12.33
C TRP A 130 8.70 -8.11 -13.79
N GLU A 131 9.26 -9.04 -14.56
CA GLU A 131 8.80 -9.34 -15.92
C GLU A 131 7.30 -9.71 -15.93
N ALA A 132 6.85 -10.50 -14.95
CA ALA A 132 5.43 -10.85 -14.83
C ALA A 132 4.57 -9.67 -14.34
N MET A 133 5.11 -8.75 -13.52
CA MET A 133 4.42 -7.49 -13.18
C MET A 133 4.23 -6.62 -14.42
N VAL A 134 5.25 -6.53 -15.29
CA VAL A 134 5.15 -5.84 -16.60
C VAL A 134 4.06 -6.48 -17.47
N GLU A 135 3.96 -7.81 -17.48
CA GLU A 135 2.89 -8.51 -18.19
C GLU A 135 1.49 -8.17 -17.65
N CYS A 136 1.30 -8.09 -16.32
CA CYS A 136 0.03 -7.62 -15.75
C CYS A 136 -0.39 -6.24 -16.28
N LYS A 137 0.57 -5.34 -16.49
CA LYS A 137 0.32 -4.02 -17.09
C LYS A 137 0.00 -4.13 -18.58
N LYS A 138 0.74 -4.93 -19.35
CA LYS A 138 0.50 -5.16 -20.79
C LYS A 138 -0.89 -5.77 -21.05
N LEU A 139 -1.36 -6.65 -20.17
CA LEU A 139 -2.69 -7.24 -20.21
C LEU A 139 -3.82 -6.30 -19.75
N GLY A 140 -3.51 -5.07 -19.30
CA GLY A 140 -4.49 -4.10 -18.81
C GLY A 140 -5.06 -4.40 -17.41
N LEU A 141 -4.52 -5.40 -16.70
CA LEU A 141 -4.98 -5.79 -15.35
C LEU A 141 -4.55 -4.76 -14.30
N ALA A 142 -3.42 -4.09 -14.54
CA ALA A 142 -2.91 -2.99 -13.71
C ALA A 142 -2.54 -1.78 -14.58
N ARG A 143 -2.94 -0.57 -14.18
CA ARG A 143 -2.52 0.67 -14.87
C ARG A 143 -1.10 1.07 -14.51
N GLY A 144 -0.71 0.91 -13.25
CA GLY A 144 0.63 1.14 -12.72
C GLY A 144 1.17 -0.09 -11.99
N ILE A 145 2.50 -0.23 -11.98
CA ILE A 145 3.20 -1.26 -11.21
C ILE A 145 4.29 -0.65 -10.36
N GLY A 146 4.55 -1.23 -9.20
CA GLY A 146 5.52 -0.72 -8.24
C GLY A 146 5.96 -1.78 -7.24
N VAL A 147 6.59 -1.31 -6.17
CA VAL A 147 7.13 -2.16 -5.10
C VAL A 147 6.77 -1.59 -3.74
N SER A 148 6.96 -2.38 -2.70
CA SER A 148 6.81 -2.00 -1.31
C SER A 148 7.94 -2.62 -0.48
N ASN A 149 8.47 -1.88 0.47
CA ASN A 149 9.56 -2.30 1.36
C ASN A 149 10.92 -2.50 0.68
N PHE A 150 11.17 -1.83 -0.46
CA PHE A 150 12.45 -1.95 -1.18
C PHE A 150 13.46 -0.90 -0.69
N THR A 151 14.71 -1.33 -0.47
CA THR A 151 15.83 -0.45 -0.14
C THR A 151 16.45 0.20 -1.38
N CYS A 152 17.39 1.13 -1.20
CA CYS A 152 18.11 1.74 -2.33
C CYS A 152 18.79 0.69 -3.22
N SER A 153 19.49 -0.29 -2.62
CA SER A 153 20.23 -1.31 -3.38
C SER A 153 19.29 -2.23 -4.16
N MET A 154 18.13 -2.60 -3.57
CA MET A 154 17.12 -3.40 -4.26
C MET A 154 16.47 -2.64 -5.43
N LEU A 155 16.26 -1.32 -5.26
CA LEU A 155 15.78 -0.48 -6.36
C LEU A 155 16.84 -0.30 -7.45
N GLU A 156 18.12 -0.16 -7.10
CA GLU A 156 19.23 -0.11 -8.07
C GLU A 156 19.31 -1.38 -8.90
N GLU A 157 19.22 -2.55 -8.24
CA GLU A 157 19.15 -3.85 -8.90
C GLU A 157 17.95 -3.90 -9.85
N LEU A 158 16.75 -3.59 -9.37
CA LEU A 158 15.53 -3.58 -10.18
C LEU A 158 15.68 -2.69 -11.43
N LEU A 159 16.16 -1.46 -11.24
CA LEU A 159 16.33 -0.48 -12.31
C LEU A 159 17.37 -0.91 -13.36
N SER A 160 18.29 -1.81 -13.03
CA SER A 160 19.29 -2.29 -13.98
C SER A 160 18.72 -3.20 -15.07
N PHE A 161 17.54 -3.79 -14.87
CA PHE A 161 16.89 -4.69 -15.82
C PHE A 161 15.40 -4.39 -16.10
N ALA A 162 14.78 -3.46 -15.36
CA ALA A 162 13.37 -3.15 -15.52
C ALA A 162 13.06 -2.51 -16.89
N GLU A 163 12.25 -3.20 -17.71
CA GLU A 163 11.68 -2.62 -18.94
C GLU A 163 10.81 -1.39 -18.62
N ILE A 164 9.99 -1.50 -17.59
CA ILE A 164 9.17 -0.41 -17.04
C ILE A 164 9.64 -0.19 -15.60
N PRO A 165 10.17 1.01 -15.27
CA PRO A 165 10.57 1.33 -13.89
C PRO A 165 9.39 1.26 -12.91
N PRO A 166 9.60 0.92 -11.63
CA PRO A 166 8.55 0.96 -10.63
C PRO A 166 8.03 2.39 -10.45
N ALA A 167 6.72 2.58 -10.58
CA ALA A 167 6.10 3.90 -10.41
C ALA A 167 6.11 4.35 -8.94
N VAL A 168 6.03 3.39 -8.01
CA VAL A 168 5.93 3.63 -6.57
C VAL A 168 6.86 2.70 -5.80
N ASN A 169 7.43 3.21 -4.70
CA ASN A 169 7.92 2.40 -3.58
C ASN A 169 7.13 2.77 -2.31
N GLN A 170 6.30 1.86 -1.84
CA GLN A 170 5.51 2.06 -0.62
C GLN A 170 6.33 1.62 0.61
N LEU A 171 6.40 2.45 1.65
CA LEU A 171 7.34 2.29 2.76
C LEU A 171 6.70 2.69 4.09
N GLU A 172 7.14 2.08 5.19
CA GLU A 172 6.87 2.65 6.51
C GLU A 172 7.50 4.04 6.57
N MET A 173 6.70 5.06 6.79
CA MET A 173 7.23 6.41 6.89
C MET A 173 6.35 7.29 7.77
N ASN A 174 6.99 7.91 8.75
CA ASN A 174 6.38 8.82 9.71
C ASN A 174 7.49 9.75 10.28
N PRO A 175 7.16 10.75 11.11
CA PRO A 175 8.16 11.66 11.68
C PRO A 175 9.29 10.98 12.47
N ALA A 176 9.04 9.81 13.05
CA ALA A 176 10.06 9.03 13.77
C ALA A 176 10.88 8.10 12.85
N TRP A 177 10.36 7.78 11.66
CA TRP A 177 11.01 6.92 10.66
C TRP A 177 10.97 7.58 9.27
N GLN A 178 11.91 8.50 9.05
CA GLN A 178 11.77 9.47 7.95
C GLN A 178 12.32 8.98 6.60
N LEU A 179 13.26 8.02 6.62
CA LEU A 179 13.85 7.42 5.41
C LEU A 179 14.46 8.41 4.40
N LYS A 180 15.03 9.54 4.84
CA LYS A 180 15.51 10.64 3.96
C LYS A 180 16.36 10.16 2.78
N LYS A 181 17.38 9.32 3.01
CA LYS A 181 18.26 8.79 1.94
C LYS A 181 17.48 8.04 0.86
N LEU A 182 16.53 7.19 1.27
CA LEU A 182 15.70 6.41 0.34
C LEU A 182 14.70 7.29 -0.41
N ARG A 183 14.12 8.30 0.24
CA ARG A 183 13.25 9.27 -0.44
C ARG A 183 13.99 10.10 -1.49
N ASP A 184 15.19 10.58 -1.14
CA ASP A 184 16.02 11.35 -2.07
C ASP A 184 16.41 10.48 -3.27
N PHE A 185 16.75 9.21 -3.04
CA PHE A 185 16.99 8.23 -4.10
C PHE A 185 15.77 8.03 -5.00
N CYS A 186 14.60 7.74 -4.42
CA CYS A 186 13.36 7.54 -5.17
C CYS A 186 13.02 8.78 -6.02
N LYS A 187 13.11 9.98 -5.43
CA LYS A 187 12.90 11.25 -6.13
C LYS A 187 13.85 11.42 -7.32
N ALA A 188 15.14 11.12 -7.14
CA ALA A 188 16.14 11.21 -8.21
C ALA A 188 15.90 10.20 -9.36
N LYS A 189 15.20 9.09 -9.08
CA LYS A 189 14.85 8.06 -10.06
C LYS A 189 13.43 8.20 -10.62
N GLY A 190 12.67 9.22 -10.22
CA GLY A 190 11.26 9.39 -10.62
C GLY A 190 10.31 8.34 -10.03
N ILE A 191 10.70 7.70 -8.92
CA ILE A 191 9.89 6.73 -8.19
C ILE A 191 9.12 7.50 -7.11
N HIS A 192 7.80 7.42 -7.12
CA HIS A 192 6.98 8.06 -6.09
C HIS A 192 7.05 7.27 -4.78
N VAL A 193 7.06 7.96 -3.65
CA VAL A 193 7.00 7.30 -2.33
C VAL A 193 5.58 7.40 -1.78
N THR A 194 5.07 6.27 -1.31
CA THR A 194 3.82 6.19 -0.55
C THR A 194 4.15 5.74 0.87
N ALA A 195 3.78 6.53 1.88
CA ALA A 195 3.95 6.22 3.28
C ALA A 195 2.78 5.36 3.78
N TYR A 196 3.06 4.15 4.26
CA TYR A 196 2.17 3.44 5.17
C TYR A 196 2.59 3.69 6.63
N SER A 197 1.69 3.42 7.57
CA SER A 197 1.87 3.72 9.01
C SER A 197 2.29 5.18 9.30
N PRO A 198 1.66 6.19 8.66
CA PRO A 198 1.99 7.60 8.89
C PRO A 198 1.77 8.05 10.35
N LEU A 199 0.96 7.29 11.09
CA LEU A 199 0.64 7.52 12.50
C LEU A 199 1.40 6.58 13.46
N GLY A 200 2.47 5.93 12.98
CA GLY A 200 3.30 5.00 13.78
C GLY A 200 2.67 3.62 14.03
N ALA A 201 1.58 3.29 13.33
CA ALA A 201 0.79 2.07 13.55
C ALA A 201 0.43 1.84 15.03
N ALA A 202 0.12 2.93 15.74
CA ALA A 202 -0.28 2.88 17.14
C ALA A 202 -1.44 1.88 17.34
N ARG A 203 -1.38 1.12 18.45
CA ARG A 203 -2.36 0.08 18.83
C ARG A 203 -2.34 -1.19 17.96
N THR A 204 -1.32 -1.38 17.12
CA THR A 204 -1.07 -2.65 16.42
C THR A 204 0.04 -3.44 17.10
N LYS A 205 0.23 -4.72 16.74
CA LYS A 205 1.32 -5.55 17.28
C LYS A 205 2.72 -5.20 16.73
N TRP A 206 2.80 -4.38 15.68
CA TRP A 206 4.06 -4.04 14.97
C TRP A 206 4.40 -2.55 15.03
N GLY A 207 3.53 -1.73 15.61
CA GLY A 207 3.74 -0.30 15.79
C GLY A 207 3.79 0.11 17.26
N ASP A 208 3.93 1.40 17.50
CA ASP A 208 3.98 1.98 18.83
C ASP A 208 3.45 3.42 18.84
N ASN A 209 3.53 4.06 20.01
CA ASN A 209 2.98 5.40 20.21
C ASN A 209 4.00 6.53 20.04
N ARG A 210 5.21 6.28 19.50
CA ARG A 210 6.26 7.30 19.38
C ARG A 210 5.89 8.48 18.47
N VAL A 211 4.91 8.31 17.60
CA VAL A 211 4.40 9.38 16.72
C VAL A 211 3.26 10.14 17.40
N LEU A 212 2.19 9.44 17.79
CA LEU A 212 1.00 10.11 18.32
C LEU A 212 1.17 10.64 19.76
N GLY A 213 2.10 10.06 20.53
CA GLY A 213 2.46 10.49 21.88
C GLY A 213 3.82 11.19 21.97
N SER A 214 4.27 11.83 20.90
CA SER A 214 5.49 12.64 20.92
C SER A 214 5.22 14.05 21.46
N ASP A 215 5.93 14.44 22.51
CA ASP A 215 5.86 15.80 23.08
C ASP A 215 6.12 16.89 22.04
N VAL A 216 7.12 16.70 21.17
CA VAL A 216 7.44 17.65 20.09
C VAL A 216 6.27 17.79 19.10
N ILE A 217 5.63 16.68 18.74
CA ILE A 217 4.49 16.71 17.81
C ILE A 217 3.27 17.34 18.51
N GLU A 218 3.08 17.08 19.80
CA GLU A 218 2.02 17.67 20.61
C GLU A 218 2.18 19.20 20.75
N GLU A 219 3.38 19.68 21.06
CA GLU A 219 3.68 21.12 21.11
C GLU A 219 3.37 21.82 19.77
N ILE A 220 3.77 21.21 18.65
CA ILE A 220 3.46 21.72 17.31
C ILE A 220 1.94 21.67 17.05
N ALA A 221 1.26 20.60 17.45
CA ALA A 221 -0.17 20.44 17.28
C ALA A 221 -0.96 21.52 18.04
N LEU A 222 -0.59 21.77 19.30
CA LEU A 222 -1.14 22.83 20.14
C LEU A 222 -0.91 24.22 19.52
N ALA A 223 0.33 24.52 19.10
CA ALA A 223 0.67 25.80 18.48
C ALA A 223 -0.07 26.06 17.16
N ARG A 224 -0.58 25.02 16.49
CA ARG A 224 -1.30 25.10 15.21
C ARG A 224 -2.82 24.91 15.33
N GLY A 225 -3.33 24.61 16.52
CA GLY A 225 -4.73 24.23 16.72
C GLY A 225 -5.13 23.00 15.89
N LYS A 226 -4.26 21.98 15.87
CA LYS A 226 -4.43 20.71 15.13
C LYS A 226 -4.22 19.52 16.06
N THR A 227 -4.49 18.31 15.56
CA THR A 227 -4.18 17.06 16.27
C THR A 227 -2.79 16.55 15.91
N THR A 228 -2.19 15.72 16.76
CA THR A 228 -0.90 15.06 16.47
C THR A 228 -0.95 14.24 15.18
N ALA A 229 -2.09 13.58 14.91
CA ALA A 229 -2.32 12.87 13.65
C ALA A 229 -2.30 13.80 12.43
N GLN A 230 -2.94 14.97 12.51
CA GLN A 230 -2.90 15.96 11.44
C GLN A 230 -1.49 16.52 11.22
N ILE A 231 -0.73 16.78 12.28
CA ILE A 231 0.67 17.21 12.17
C ILE A 231 1.52 16.13 11.50
N SER A 232 1.41 14.87 11.93
CA SER A 232 2.15 13.76 11.34
C SER A 232 1.84 13.59 9.85
N SER A 233 0.55 13.54 9.50
CA SER A 233 0.12 13.42 8.10
C SER A 233 0.56 14.64 7.27
N ARG A 234 0.45 15.85 7.82
CA ARG A 234 0.88 17.06 7.12
C ARG A 234 2.40 17.06 6.88
N TRP A 235 3.18 16.60 7.84
CA TRP A 235 4.62 16.46 7.67
C TRP A 235 4.96 15.51 6.51
N VAL A 236 4.31 14.35 6.42
CA VAL A 236 4.51 13.40 5.31
C VAL A 236 4.18 14.04 3.97
N TYR A 237 3.02 14.72 3.87
CA TYR A 237 2.61 15.45 2.68
C TYR A 237 3.66 16.48 2.22
N GLU A 238 4.22 17.25 3.15
CA GLU A 238 5.24 18.27 2.84
C GLU A 238 6.59 17.67 2.40
N GLN A 239 6.82 16.37 2.60
CA GLN A 239 7.95 15.67 2.01
C GLN A 239 7.73 15.30 0.53
N GLY A 240 6.57 15.61 -0.04
CA GLY A 240 6.18 15.20 -1.40
C GLY A 240 5.76 13.73 -1.50
N VAL A 241 5.28 13.15 -0.40
CA VAL A 241 4.95 11.72 -0.25
C VAL A 241 3.43 11.57 -0.13
N SER A 242 2.85 10.53 -0.74
CA SER A 242 1.43 10.20 -0.51
C SER A 242 1.25 9.33 0.72
N ILE A 243 0.07 9.35 1.33
CA ILE A 243 -0.20 8.76 2.64
C ILE A 243 -1.30 7.72 2.50
N VAL A 244 -1.15 6.56 3.14
CA VAL A 244 -2.18 5.51 3.27
C VAL A 244 -2.19 4.88 4.66
#